data_AF-A0A511N4X7-F1
#
_entry.id   AF-A0A511N4X7-F1
#
_cell.length_a   1.000
_cell.length_b   1.000
_cell.length_c   1.000
_cell.angle_alpha   90.00
_cell.angle_beta   90.00
_cell.angle_gamma   90.00
#
_symmetry.space_group_name_H-M   'P 1'
#
loop_
_entity.id
_entity.type
_entity.pdbx_description
1 polymer ?
#
loop_
_entity_poly.entity_id
_entity_poly.type
_entity_poly.pdbx_seq_one_letter_code
_entity_poly.pdbx_strand_id
1 'polypeptide(L)'
;MRRFIALLMALLFSLALAQTPEARQAADAGVRDWVAGKYRISPAQTPDTRDLVIRMLRFQQSIPVDTVDPNKGEFLVAQNNQEVYVYPLEGRVTGNVQVQVGQNAGTWTVQSVRTTLRNVGIPSWLKAPVFSWIFTALTVVILIGLLVPSPIRRGFVHAWKVALSRPYRGWFWGTQILLYGSFILGISIAYQDREFARELQLYLNSTLSSTGIQQFMTGGVLGLATAITLWNFVSGTFLTTFLPGLFLGFPAVIFNLFRFTILGIGLSPALIPTSHFIPHIPVIVLELQAYIFVASFAVVTTVRIFREGFGKAVKDYPLALLVAFVFLLLGNWYEAIELLYLVPRG
;
A
#
# COMPACT_ATOMS: atom_id res chain seq x y z
N MET A 1 -44.91 24.49 -5.27
CA MET A 1 -44.93 23.14 -5.88
C MET A 1 -44.15 23.04 -7.20
N ARG A 2 -44.51 23.76 -8.29
CA ARG A 2 -43.86 23.60 -9.62
C ARG A 2 -42.33 23.78 -9.62
N ARG A 3 -41.80 24.78 -8.90
CA ARG A 3 -40.34 25.01 -8.80
C ARG A 3 -39.60 23.91 -8.05
N PHE A 4 -40.24 23.31 -7.04
CA PHE A 4 -39.67 22.20 -6.26
C PHE A 4 -39.62 20.91 -7.09
N ILE A 5 -40.67 20.63 -7.87
CA ILE A 5 -40.73 19.50 -8.80
C ILE A 5 -39.71 19.67 -9.93
N ALA A 6 -39.54 20.88 -10.47
CA ALA A 6 -38.52 21.15 -11.49
C ALA A 6 -37.09 20.97 -10.96
N LEU A 7 -36.84 21.36 -9.70
CA LEU A 7 -35.54 21.17 -9.05
C LEU A 7 -35.27 19.69 -8.77
N LEU A 8 -36.28 18.93 -8.32
CA LEU A 8 -36.18 17.48 -8.12
C LEU A 8 -35.98 16.73 -9.44
N MET A 9 -36.68 17.14 -10.51
CA MET A 9 -36.49 16.57 -11.84
C MET A 9 -35.13 16.92 -12.43
N ALA A 10 -34.63 18.15 -12.23
CA ALA A 10 -33.28 18.52 -12.65
C ALA A 10 -32.19 17.76 -11.88
N LEU A 11 -32.41 17.51 -10.58
CA LEU A 11 -31.51 16.69 -9.73
C LEU A 11 -31.54 15.21 -10.16
N LEU A 12 -32.72 14.67 -10.43
CA LEU A 12 -32.88 13.30 -10.95
C LEU A 12 -32.31 13.15 -12.36
N PHE A 13 -32.47 14.16 -13.23
CA PHE A 13 -31.87 14.15 -14.57
C PHE A 13 -30.35 14.29 -14.52
N SER A 14 -29.80 15.11 -13.62
CA SER A 14 -28.34 15.22 -13.46
C SER A 14 -27.72 13.97 -12.84
N LEU A 15 -28.46 13.25 -11.97
CA LEU A 15 -28.06 11.92 -11.48
C LEU A 15 -28.17 10.83 -12.57
N ALA A 16 -29.20 10.88 -13.42
CA ALA A 16 -29.38 9.93 -14.53
C ALA A 16 -28.42 10.17 -15.70
N LEU A 17 -27.95 11.42 -15.91
CA LEU A 17 -26.98 11.79 -16.94
C LEU A 17 -25.51 11.53 -16.54
N ALA A 18 -25.25 11.07 -15.31
CA ALA A 18 -23.90 10.77 -14.86
C ALA A 18 -23.36 9.43 -15.43
N GLN A 19 -24.24 8.58 -15.97
CA GLN A 19 -23.89 7.27 -16.55
C GLN A 19 -24.19 7.25 -18.04
N THR A 20 -23.16 6.94 -18.84
CA THR A 20 -23.31 6.80 -20.29
C THR A 20 -23.66 5.35 -20.64
N PRO A 21 -24.79 5.06 -21.31
CA PRO A 21 -25.18 3.68 -21.66
C PRO A 21 -24.10 2.92 -22.44
N GLU A 22 -23.42 3.60 -23.35
CA GLU A 22 -22.32 3.05 -24.14
C GLU A 22 -21.08 2.74 -23.29
N ALA A 23 -20.79 3.56 -22.27
CA ALA A 23 -19.73 3.30 -21.30
C ALA A 23 -20.03 2.05 -20.48
N ARG A 24 -21.29 1.90 -20.03
CA ARG A 24 -21.72 0.70 -19.31
C ARG A 24 -21.57 -0.55 -20.17
N GLN A 25 -22.02 -0.51 -21.43
CA GLN A 25 -21.87 -1.64 -22.34
C GLN A 25 -20.40 -2.04 -22.55
N ALA A 26 -19.52 -1.05 -22.71
CA ALA A 26 -18.08 -1.30 -22.81
C ALA A 26 -17.51 -1.92 -21.52
N ALA A 27 -17.98 -1.49 -20.35
CA ALA A 27 -17.54 -2.04 -19.07
C ALA A 27 -18.02 -3.49 -18.89
N ASP A 28 -19.28 -3.78 -19.21
CA ASP A 28 -19.84 -5.15 -19.16
C ASP A 28 -19.10 -6.08 -20.11
N ALA A 29 -18.75 -5.59 -21.31
CA ALA A 29 -17.92 -6.33 -22.28
C ALA A 29 -16.51 -6.57 -21.72
N GLY A 30 -15.91 -5.58 -21.07
CA GLY A 30 -14.60 -5.69 -20.42
C GLY A 30 -14.56 -6.78 -19.34
N VAL A 31 -15.59 -6.87 -18.49
CA VAL A 31 -15.67 -7.95 -17.50
C VAL A 31 -15.76 -9.32 -18.16
N ARG A 32 -16.61 -9.46 -19.18
CA ARG A 32 -16.75 -10.74 -19.92
C ARG A 32 -15.44 -11.15 -20.58
N ASP A 33 -14.74 -10.20 -21.19
CA ASP A 33 -13.44 -10.41 -21.82
C ASP A 33 -12.36 -10.77 -20.80
N TRP A 34 -12.42 -10.19 -19.61
CA TRP A 34 -11.56 -10.55 -18.49
C TRP A 34 -11.82 -11.98 -18.01
N VAL A 35 -13.08 -12.36 -17.78
CA VAL A 35 -13.44 -13.74 -17.38
C VAL A 35 -13.00 -14.75 -18.46
N ALA A 36 -13.10 -14.39 -19.74
CA ALA A 36 -12.64 -15.20 -20.86
C ALA A 36 -11.10 -15.26 -21.00
N GLY A 37 -10.35 -14.55 -20.15
CA GLY A 37 -8.89 -14.54 -20.16
C GLY A 37 -8.27 -13.76 -21.34
N LYS A 38 -9.03 -12.88 -22.01
CA LYS A 38 -8.53 -12.12 -23.18
C LYS A 38 -7.40 -11.14 -22.82
N TYR A 39 -7.32 -10.70 -21.58
CA TYR A 39 -6.25 -9.82 -21.10
C TYR A 39 -4.98 -10.55 -20.64
N ARG A 40 -4.78 -11.82 -21.04
CA ARG A 40 -3.50 -12.50 -20.83
C ARG A 40 -2.42 -11.85 -21.70
N ILE A 41 -1.53 -11.13 -21.04
CA ILE A 41 -0.43 -10.42 -21.66
C ILE A 41 0.73 -11.40 -21.90
N SER A 42 1.18 -11.49 -23.16
CA SER A 42 2.38 -12.24 -23.54
C SER A 42 3.49 -11.29 -23.98
N PRO A 43 4.75 -11.49 -23.54
CA PRO A 43 5.90 -10.70 -24.00
C PRO A 43 6.05 -10.66 -25.53
N ALA A 44 5.53 -11.66 -26.25
CA ALA A 44 5.57 -11.71 -27.71
C ALA A 44 4.64 -10.69 -28.41
N GLN A 45 3.69 -10.09 -27.67
CA GLN A 45 2.68 -9.18 -28.23
C GLN A 45 3.14 -7.72 -28.30
N THR A 46 4.25 -7.36 -27.64
CA THR A 46 4.75 -5.97 -27.64
C THR A 46 6.27 -5.98 -27.50
N PRO A 47 7.02 -5.48 -28.49
CA PRO A 47 8.49 -5.42 -28.41
C PRO A 47 8.99 -4.36 -27.41
N ASP A 48 8.17 -3.35 -27.11
CA ASP A 48 8.49 -2.36 -26.07
C ASP A 48 8.17 -2.88 -24.67
N THR A 49 9.21 -2.95 -23.83
CA THR A 49 9.12 -3.39 -22.43
C THR A 49 8.28 -2.43 -21.59
N ARG A 50 8.32 -1.12 -21.87
CA ARG A 50 7.54 -0.12 -21.13
C ARG A 50 6.05 -0.36 -21.31
N ASP A 51 5.61 -0.46 -22.56
CA ASP A 51 4.21 -0.70 -22.91
C ASP A 51 3.71 -2.04 -22.38
N LEU A 52 4.56 -3.07 -22.38
CA LEU A 52 4.24 -4.36 -21.78
C LEU A 52 3.94 -4.22 -20.27
N VAL A 53 4.79 -3.50 -19.53
CA VAL A 53 4.60 -3.29 -18.08
C VAL A 53 3.35 -2.45 -17.82
N ILE A 54 3.12 -1.38 -18.59
CA ILE A 54 1.90 -0.56 -18.45
C ILE A 54 0.65 -1.41 -18.68
N ARG A 55 0.65 -2.28 -19.70
CA ARG A 55 -0.44 -3.23 -19.91
C ARG A 55 -0.63 -4.16 -18.72
N MET A 56 0.45 -4.68 -18.13
CA MET A 56 0.37 -5.55 -16.95
C MET A 56 -0.22 -4.84 -15.73
N LEU A 57 0.04 -3.54 -15.57
CA LEU A 57 -0.53 -2.73 -14.49
C LEU A 57 -2.00 -2.36 -14.74
N ARG A 58 -2.40 -2.17 -16.00
CA ARG A 58 -3.77 -1.88 -16.41
C ARG A 58 -4.68 -3.10 -16.36
N PHE A 59 -4.19 -4.27 -16.77
CA PHE A 59 -5.00 -5.46 -16.91
C PHE A 59 -4.46 -6.60 -16.05
N GLN A 60 -5.04 -6.74 -14.85
CA GLN A 60 -4.74 -7.87 -13.99
C GLN A 60 -5.29 -9.16 -14.60
N GLN A 61 -4.52 -10.24 -14.53
CA GLN A 61 -4.94 -11.54 -15.06
C GLN A 61 -6.18 -12.06 -14.32
N SER A 62 -7.02 -12.79 -15.04
CA SER A 62 -8.22 -13.41 -14.51
C SER A 62 -7.88 -14.43 -13.42
N ILE A 63 -8.48 -14.28 -12.24
CA ILE A 63 -8.45 -15.29 -11.19
C ILE A 63 -9.50 -16.35 -11.57
N PRO A 64 -9.29 -17.65 -11.30
CA PRO A 64 -10.32 -18.66 -11.50
C PRO A 64 -11.55 -18.31 -10.65
N VAL A 65 -12.59 -17.79 -11.30
CA VAL A 65 -13.86 -17.41 -10.66
C VAL A 65 -14.99 -18.12 -11.39
N ASP A 66 -15.92 -18.68 -10.61
CA ASP A 66 -16.98 -19.52 -11.14
C ASP A 66 -17.99 -18.68 -11.94
N THR A 67 -18.28 -17.44 -11.50
CA THR A 67 -19.15 -16.49 -12.22
C THR A 67 -18.92 -15.05 -11.74
N VAL A 68 -18.75 -14.10 -12.67
CA VAL A 68 -18.97 -12.66 -12.43
C VAL A 68 -20.24 -12.28 -13.18
N ASP A 69 -21.24 -11.78 -12.46
CA ASP A 69 -22.50 -11.35 -13.09
C ASP A 69 -22.37 -9.90 -13.59
N PRO A 70 -22.36 -9.65 -14.92
CA PRO A 70 -22.28 -8.29 -15.46
C PRO A 70 -23.48 -7.43 -15.06
N ASN A 71 -24.63 -8.05 -14.77
CA ASN A 71 -25.84 -7.31 -14.38
C ASN A 71 -25.74 -6.70 -12.98
N LYS A 72 -24.83 -7.21 -12.14
CA LYS A 72 -24.56 -6.67 -10.80
C LYS A 72 -23.52 -5.55 -10.79
N GLY A 73 -23.05 -5.11 -11.96
CA GLY A 73 -22.13 -3.98 -12.02
C GLY A 73 -22.76 -2.72 -11.46
N GLU A 74 -22.02 -1.98 -10.66
CA GLU A 74 -22.40 -0.68 -10.10
C GLU A 74 -21.48 0.41 -10.64
N PHE A 75 -22.05 1.58 -10.93
CA PHE A 75 -21.28 2.76 -11.27
C PHE A 75 -20.64 3.34 -10.00
N LEU A 76 -19.34 3.61 -10.07
CA LEU A 76 -18.60 4.18 -8.94
C LEU A 76 -18.40 5.69 -9.12
N VAL A 77 -17.81 6.10 -10.24
CA VAL A 77 -17.44 7.49 -10.48
C VAL A 77 -17.21 7.76 -11.98
N ALA A 78 -17.49 8.98 -12.41
CA ALA A 78 -17.11 9.52 -13.72
C ALA A 78 -16.14 10.68 -13.53
N GLN A 79 -15.02 10.67 -14.27
CA GLN A 79 -14.05 11.77 -14.26
C GLN A 79 -13.36 11.86 -15.63
N ASN A 80 -13.33 13.06 -16.23
CA ASN A 80 -12.59 13.35 -17.48
C ASN A 80 -12.83 12.34 -18.63
N ASN A 81 -14.10 12.13 -19.03
CA ASN A 81 -14.50 11.16 -20.07
C ASN A 81 -14.10 9.70 -19.77
N GLN A 82 -13.92 9.39 -18.49
CA GLN A 82 -13.74 8.04 -18.01
C GLN A 82 -14.83 7.71 -17.01
N GLU A 83 -15.29 6.46 -17.05
CA GLU A 83 -16.25 5.93 -16.11
C GLU A 83 -15.68 4.66 -15.48
N VAL A 84 -15.98 4.48 -14.20
CA VAL A 84 -15.49 3.35 -13.40
C VAL A 84 -16.68 2.55 -12.91
N TYR A 85 -16.65 1.26 -13.21
CA TYR A 85 -17.68 0.31 -12.84
C TYR A 85 -17.08 -0.78 -11.95
N VAL A 86 -17.86 -1.24 -10.98
CA VAL A 86 -17.45 -2.24 -9.99
C VAL A 86 -18.39 -3.42 -10.06
N TYR A 87 -17.85 -4.62 -10.23
CA TYR A 87 -18.62 -5.85 -10.38
C TYR A 87 -18.26 -6.79 -9.24
N PRO A 88 -19.24 -7.28 -8.46
CA PRO A 88 -18.96 -8.16 -7.34
C PRO A 88 -18.43 -9.52 -7.83
N LEU A 89 -17.39 -10.00 -7.16
CA LEU A 89 -16.92 -11.38 -7.27
C LEU A 89 -17.65 -12.21 -6.21
N GLU A 90 -18.45 -13.17 -6.67
CA GLU A 90 -19.20 -14.10 -5.83
C GLU A 90 -18.67 -15.53 -6.03
N GLY A 91 -18.49 -16.28 -4.95
CA GLY A 91 -17.96 -17.64 -4.99
C GLY A 91 -16.78 -17.85 -4.03
N ARG A 92 -15.81 -18.69 -4.44
CA ARG A 92 -14.63 -19.02 -3.60
C ARG A 92 -13.74 -17.81 -3.31
N VAL A 93 -13.71 -16.84 -4.21
CA VAL A 93 -12.98 -15.59 -4.07
C VAL A 93 -14.00 -14.46 -4.00
N THR A 94 -14.08 -13.81 -2.84
CA THR A 94 -14.94 -12.64 -2.64
C THR A 94 -14.17 -11.37 -2.91
N GLY A 95 -14.78 -10.39 -3.57
CA GLY A 95 -14.09 -9.17 -3.97
C GLY A 95 -14.92 -8.37 -4.96
N ASN A 96 -14.26 -7.46 -5.68
CA ASN A 96 -14.83 -6.80 -6.84
C ASN A 96 -13.83 -6.73 -7.99
N VAL A 97 -14.33 -6.78 -9.23
CA VAL A 97 -13.62 -6.37 -10.43
C VAL A 97 -13.97 -4.92 -10.71
N GLN A 98 -12.97 -4.06 -10.79
CA GLN A 98 -13.09 -2.67 -11.18
C GLN A 98 -12.70 -2.54 -12.65
N VAL A 99 -13.62 -2.08 -13.48
CA VAL A 99 -13.41 -1.82 -14.90
C VAL A 99 -13.49 -0.32 -15.14
N GLN A 100 -12.41 0.22 -15.67
CA GLN A 100 -12.36 1.61 -16.12
C GLN A 100 -12.53 1.64 -17.63
N VAL A 101 -13.49 2.41 -18.10
CA VAL A 101 -13.70 2.69 -19.52
C VAL A 101 -13.40 4.15 -19.79
N GLY A 102 -12.90 4.43 -20.99
CA GLY A 102 -12.58 5.78 -21.44
C GLY A 102 -13.11 6.01 -22.84
N GLN A 103 -13.58 7.22 -23.09
CA GLN A 103 -14.03 7.63 -24.42
C GLN A 103 -12.84 8.07 -25.26
N ASN A 104 -12.63 7.42 -26.41
CA ASN A 104 -11.64 7.82 -27.42
C ASN A 104 -12.32 7.92 -28.78
N ALA A 105 -12.18 9.07 -29.44
CA ALA A 105 -12.82 9.38 -30.74
C ALA A 105 -14.33 9.06 -30.79
N GLY A 106 -15.05 9.33 -29.69
CA GLY A 106 -16.49 9.06 -29.57
C GLY A 106 -16.86 7.62 -29.19
N THR A 107 -15.90 6.69 -29.15
CA THR A 107 -16.12 5.28 -28.77
C THR A 107 -15.64 5.00 -27.36
N TRP A 108 -16.43 4.25 -26.58
CA TRP A 108 -16.04 3.82 -25.24
C TRP A 108 -15.24 2.52 -25.30
N THR A 109 -14.05 2.53 -24.72
CA THR A 109 -13.13 1.38 -24.72
C THR A 109 -12.63 1.10 -23.32
N VAL A 110 -12.36 -0.18 -23.04
CA VAL A 110 -11.80 -0.61 -21.75
C VAL A 110 -10.35 -0.15 -21.63
N GLN A 111 -10.08 0.61 -20.58
CA GLN A 111 -8.75 1.18 -20.29
C GLN A 111 -8.00 0.38 -19.23
N SER A 112 -8.71 -0.13 -18.22
CA SER A 112 -8.11 -0.98 -17.20
C SER A 112 -9.14 -1.95 -16.60
N VAL A 113 -8.63 -3.10 -16.15
CA VAL A 113 -9.38 -4.10 -15.37
C VAL A 113 -8.51 -4.51 -14.19
N ARG A 114 -9.00 -4.20 -12.98
CA ARG A 114 -8.32 -4.48 -11.71
C ARG A 114 -9.24 -5.25 -10.77
N THR A 115 -8.65 -6.00 -9.85
CA THR A 115 -9.39 -6.72 -8.83
C THR A 115 -9.10 -6.12 -7.45
N THR A 116 -10.12 -6.12 -6.62
CA THR A 116 -10.04 -5.79 -5.19
C THR A 116 -10.59 -6.97 -4.42
N LEU A 117 -9.76 -7.67 -3.66
CA LEU A 117 -10.18 -8.89 -2.97
C LEU A 117 -10.63 -8.55 -1.55
N ARG A 118 -11.75 -9.14 -1.12
CA ARG A 118 -12.21 -9.08 0.27
C ARG A 118 -11.57 -10.23 1.06
N ASN A 119 -11.34 -10.00 2.36
CA ASN A 119 -10.77 -10.96 3.32
C ASN A 119 -9.31 -11.39 3.08
N VAL A 120 -8.56 -10.70 2.23
CA VAL A 120 -7.11 -10.94 2.05
C VAL A 120 -6.28 -10.10 3.04
N GLY A 121 -6.94 -9.28 3.86
CA GLY A 121 -6.32 -8.30 4.75
C GLY A 121 -6.58 -8.52 6.24
N ILE A 122 -6.75 -7.42 6.97
CA ILE A 122 -6.87 -7.41 8.43
C ILE A 122 -8.16 -8.15 8.85
N PRO A 123 -8.07 -9.17 9.73
CA PRO A 123 -9.24 -9.91 10.18
C PRO A 123 -10.33 -9.01 10.80
N SER A 124 -11.60 -9.26 10.47
CA SER A 124 -12.73 -8.43 10.90
C SER A 124 -12.94 -8.40 12.42
N TRP A 125 -12.54 -9.45 13.13
CA TRP A 125 -12.63 -9.51 14.60
C TRP A 125 -11.76 -8.45 15.30
N LEU A 126 -10.71 -7.94 14.63
CA LEU A 126 -9.88 -6.85 15.15
C LEU A 126 -10.61 -5.51 15.23
N LYS A 127 -11.80 -5.40 14.63
CA LYS A 127 -12.67 -4.22 14.75
C LYS A 127 -13.33 -4.11 16.13
N ALA A 128 -13.32 -5.17 16.93
CA ALA A 128 -13.91 -5.10 18.26
C ALA A 128 -13.15 -4.06 19.12
N PRO A 129 -13.86 -3.16 19.85
CA PRO A 129 -13.22 -2.08 20.60
C PRO A 129 -12.13 -2.53 21.56
N VAL A 130 -12.26 -3.74 22.11
CA VAL A 130 -11.27 -4.36 23.01
C VAL A 130 -9.86 -4.41 22.39
N PHE A 131 -9.73 -4.65 21.08
CA PHE A 131 -8.43 -4.71 20.42
C PHE A 131 -7.79 -3.33 20.30
N SER A 132 -8.57 -2.30 20.01
CA SER A 132 -8.08 -0.92 20.02
C SER A 132 -7.63 -0.48 21.42
N TRP A 133 -8.34 -0.91 22.47
CA TRP A 133 -7.91 -0.65 23.86
C TRP A 133 -6.63 -1.40 24.23
N ILE A 134 -6.52 -2.68 23.88
CA ILE A 134 -5.29 -3.47 24.09
C ILE A 134 -4.12 -2.82 23.34
N PHE A 135 -4.32 -2.44 22.08
CA PHE A 135 -3.30 -1.77 21.28
C PHE A 135 -2.88 -0.43 21.89
N THR A 136 -3.83 0.36 22.38
CA THR A 136 -3.55 1.63 23.05
C THR A 136 -2.74 1.41 24.32
N ALA A 137 -3.15 0.45 25.17
CA ALA A 137 -2.40 0.08 26.37
C ALA A 137 -0.98 -0.38 26.04
N LEU A 138 -0.81 -1.22 25.01
CA LEU A 138 0.50 -1.67 24.53
C LEU A 138 1.37 -0.50 24.07
N THR A 139 0.79 0.44 23.31
CA THR A 139 1.47 1.67 22.87
C THR A 139 1.97 2.45 24.07
N VAL A 140 1.12 2.70 25.06
CA VAL A 140 1.47 3.42 26.29
C VAL A 140 2.58 2.71 27.05
N VAL A 141 2.49 1.39 27.24
CA VAL A 141 3.51 0.59 27.92
C VAL A 141 4.86 0.70 27.21
N ILE A 142 4.89 0.66 25.88
CA ILE A 142 6.13 0.78 25.11
C ILE A 142 6.71 2.19 25.23
N LEU A 143 5.90 3.23 25.06
CA LEU A 143 6.35 4.61 25.13
C LEU A 143 6.87 4.95 26.54
N ILE A 144 6.13 4.60 27.60
CA ILE A 144 6.61 4.76 28.99
C ILE A 144 7.86 3.91 29.21
N GLY A 145 7.86 2.67 28.70
CA GLY A 145 9.00 1.77 28.76
C GLY A 145 10.27 2.37 28.15
N LEU A 146 10.17 3.19 27.10
CA LEU A 146 11.33 3.90 26.53
C LEU A 146 11.85 5.03 27.42
N LEU A 147 10.98 5.66 28.22
CA LEU A 147 11.32 6.79 29.09
C LEU A 147 11.98 6.34 30.40
N VAL A 148 11.53 5.22 30.97
CA VAL A 148 12.03 4.72 32.27
C VAL A 148 13.14 3.66 32.08
N PRO A 149 13.94 3.35 33.12
CA PRO A 149 14.91 2.25 33.09
C PRO A 149 14.23 0.86 32.97
N SER A 150 13.78 0.50 31.77
CA SER A 150 13.06 -0.75 31.50
C SER A 150 13.83 -1.68 30.54
N PRO A 151 13.45 -2.97 30.42
CA PRO A 151 13.94 -3.86 29.37
C PRO A 151 13.72 -3.31 27.95
N ILE A 152 12.61 -2.59 27.70
CA ILE A 152 12.30 -1.99 26.40
C ILE A 152 13.36 -0.94 26.04
N ARG A 153 13.64 -0.01 26.97
CA ARG A 153 14.69 1.00 26.77
C ARG A 153 16.07 0.35 26.59
N ARG A 154 16.40 -0.66 27.39
CA ARG A 154 17.69 -1.37 27.27
C ARG A 154 17.82 -2.06 25.91
N GLY A 155 16.78 -2.75 25.44
CA GLY A 155 16.76 -3.40 24.13
C GLY A 155 16.87 -2.41 22.98
N PHE A 156 16.09 -1.32 23.03
CA PHE A 156 16.12 -0.25 22.03
C PHE A 156 17.52 0.39 21.93
N VAL A 157 18.10 0.78 23.06
CA VAL A 157 19.45 1.37 23.12
C VAL A 157 20.51 0.36 22.68
N HIS A 158 20.38 -0.91 23.05
CA HIS A 158 21.33 -1.96 22.66
C HIS A 158 21.31 -2.17 21.14
N ALA A 159 20.14 -2.21 20.49
CA ALA A 159 20.03 -2.30 19.04
C ALA A 159 20.81 -1.17 18.34
N TRP A 160 20.62 0.08 18.78
CA TRP A 160 21.36 1.22 18.24
C TRP A 160 22.87 1.13 18.50
N LYS A 161 23.29 0.70 19.70
CA LYS A 161 24.71 0.51 20.02
C LYS A 161 25.37 -0.54 19.14
N VAL A 162 24.68 -1.66 18.87
CA VAL A 162 25.16 -2.70 17.97
C VAL A 162 25.30 -2.14 16.55
N ALA A 163 24.22 -1.53 16.04
CA ALA A 163 24.16 -0.97 14.68
C ALA A 163 25.24 0.09 14.42
N LEU A 164 25.50 0.95 15.40
CA LEU A 164 26.41 2.09 15.29
C LEU A 164 27.82 1.82 15.84
N SER A 165 28.11 0.60 16.28
CA SER A 165 29.46 0.24 16.71
C SER A 165 30.46 0.43 15.55
N ARG A 166 31.70 0.83 15.87
CA ARG A 166 32.75 1.15 14.88
C ARG A 166 32.91 0.10 13.76
N PRO A 167 32.92 -1.23 14.02
CA PRO A 167 33.10 -2.21 12.95
C PRO A 167 31.88 -2.35 12.02
N TYR A 168 30.69 -1.90 12.44
CA TYR A 168 29.42 -2.14 11.71
C TYR A 168 28.75 -0.87 11.20
N ARG A 169 29.11 0.31 11.73
CA ARG A 169 28.49 1.59 11.36
C ARG A 169 28.50 1.87 9.85
N GLY A 170 29.58 1.48 9.15
CA GLY A 170 29.69 1.70 7.71
C GLY A 170 28.69 0.84 6.92
N TRP A 171 28.50 -0.41 7.34
CA TRP A 171 27.50 -1.31 6.78
C TRP A 171 26.08 -0.81 7.05
N PHE A 172 25.81 -0.40 8.28
CA PHE A 172 24.51 0.14 8.65
C PHE A 172 24.15 1.41 7.85
N TRP A 173 25.03 2.41 7.85
CA TRP A 173 24.78 3.67 7.13
C TRP A 173 24.82 3.51 5.61
N GLY A 174 25.70 2.66 5.08
CA GLY A 174 25.75 2.36 3.66
C GLY A 174 24.43 1.78 3.17
N THR A 175 23.83 0.85 3.92
CA THR A 175 22.51 0.29 3.61
C THR A 175 21.40 1.33 3.76
N GLN A 176 21.44 2.20 4.78
CA GLN A 176 20.47 3.30 4.93
C GLN A 176 20.49 4.24 3.70
N ILE A 177 21.68 4.72 3.32
CA ILE A 177 21.85 5.64 2.18
C ILE A 177 21.36 4.98 0.89
N LEU A 178 21.72 3.72 0.67
CA LEU A 178 21.33 2.96 -0.50
C LEU A 178 19.80 2.81 -0.59
N LEU A 179 19.14 2.46 0.51
CA LEU A 179 17.71 2.21 0.54
C LEU A 179 16.88 3.50 0.46
N TYR A 180 17.25 4.56 1.20
CA TYR A 180 16.63 5.88 1.00
C TYR A 180 16.90 6.43 -0.40
N GLY A 181 18.12 6.24 -0.92
CA GLY A 181 18.48 6.62 -2.29
C GLY A 181 17.58 5.94 -3.33
N SER A 182 17.25 4.67 -3.14
CA SER A 182 16.33 3.95 -4.03
C SER A 182 14.90 4.49 -3.98
N PHE A 183 14.43 4.92 -2.81
CA PHE A 183 13.13 5.60 -2.69
C PHE A 183 13.11 6.93 -3.45
N ILE A 184 14.17 7.74 -3.29
CA ILE A 184 14.32 9.02 -4.02
C ILE A 184 14.45 8.79 -5.53
N LEU A 185 15.16 7.74 -5.94
CA LEU A 185 15.23 7.33 -7.34
C LEU A 185 13.84 6.99 -7.88
N GLY A 186 13.02 6.26 -7.11
CA GLY A 186 11.62 5.99 -7.44
C GLY A 186 10.79 7.26 -7.64
N ILE A 187 10.91 8.24 -6.74
CA ILE A 187 10.27 9.55 -6.89
C ILE A 187 10.71 10.22 -8.20
N SER A 188 12.01 10.17 -8.52
CA SER A 188 12.58 10.78 -9.72
C SER A 188 12.05 10.12 -11.00
N ILE A 189 11.92 8.78 -11.01
CA ILE A 189 11.31 8.03 -12.11
C ILE A 189 9.86 8.49 -12.33
N ALA A 190 9.09 8.73 -11.26
CA ALA A 190 7.72 9.21 -11.39
C ALA A 190 7.59 10.59 -12.05
N TYR A 191 8.59 11.47 -11.89
CA TYR A 191 8.64 12.75 -12.61
C TYR A 191 8.98 12.58 -14.10
N GLN A 192 9.80 11.59 -14.45
CA GLN A 192 10.21 11.31 -15.83
C GLN A 192 9.10 10.62 -16.62
N ASP A 193 8.36 9.71 -15.99
CA ASP A 193 7.29 8.95 -16.62
C ASP A 193 6.03 8.94 -15.74
N ARG A 194 5.24 10.01 -15.86
CA ARG A 194 4.01 10.19 -15.07
C ARG A 194 2.93 9.17 -15.42
N GLU A 195 2.89 8.66 -16.64
CA GLU A 195 1.90 7.67 -17.05
C GLU A 195 2.17 6.35 -16.34
N PHE A 196 3.41 5.85 -16.44
CA PHE A 196 3.81 4.63 -15.74
C PHE A 196 3.59 4.75 -14.24
N ALA A 197 4.00 5.87 -13.64
CA ALA A 197 3.83 6.11 -12.22
C ALA A 197 2.36 6.12 -11.79
N ARG A 198 1.47 6.74 -12.59
CA ARG A 198 0.02 6.73 -12.33
C ARG A 198 -0.55 5.32 -12.38
N GLU A 199 -0.20 4.52 -13.39
CA GLU A 199 -0.70 3.14 -13.50
C GLU A 199 -0.20 2.26 -12.35
N LEU A 200 1.05 2.45 -11.93
CA LEU A 200 1.61 1.75 -10.77
C LEU A 200 0.91 2.17 -9.48
N GLN A 201 0.68 3.47 -9.28
CA GLN A 201 -0.05 3.98 -8.12
C GLN A 201 -1.48 3.43 -8.07
N LEU A 202 -2.19 3.40 -9.19
CA LEU A 202 -3.54 2.83 -9.24
C LEU A 202 -3.56 1.32 -8.94
N TYR A 203 -2.54 0.57 -9.40
CA TYR A 203 -2.36 -0.84 -9.05
C TYR A 203 -2.05 -1.03 -7.55
N LEU A 204 -1.20 -0.18 -6.97
CA LEU A 204 -0.92 -0.20 -5.54
C LEU A 204 -2.17 0.14 -4.73
N ASN A 205 -2.97 1.12 -5.17
CA ASN A 205 -4.21 1.51 -4.51
C ASN A 205 -5.29 0.40 -4.54
N SER A 206 -5.41 -0.37 -5.63
CA SER A 206 -6.32 -1.53 -5.67
C SER A 206 -5.86 -2.63 -4.71
N THR A 207 -4.55 -2.85 -4.62
CA THR A 207 -3.96 -3.79 -3.65
C THR A 207 -4.18 -3.32 -2.22
N LEU A 208 -3.94 -2.04 -1.91
CA LEU A 208 -4.19 -1.45 -0.59
C LEU A 208 -5.67 -1.49 -0.20
N SER A 209 -6.59 -1.27 -1.14
CA SER A 209 -8.03 -1.40 -0.89
C SER A 209 -8.42 -2.83 -0.47
N SER A 210 -7.67 -3.84 -0.94
CA SER A 210 -7.86 -5.25 -0.58
C SER A 210 -7.42 -5.58 0.86
N THR A 211 -6.62 -4.71 1.51
CA THR A 211 -6.16 -4.89 2.90
C THR A 211 -7.26 -4.69 3.93
N GLY A 212 -8.36 -4.02 3.55
CA GLY A 212 -9.47 -3.73 4.44
C GLY A 212 -9.22 -2.61 5.46
N ILE A 213 -8.07 -1.91 5.42
CA ILE A 213 -7.76 -0.78 6.33
C ILE A 213 -8.84 0.31 6.27
N GLN A 214 -9.39 0.59 5.08
CA GLN A 214 -10.47 1.58 4.90
C GLN A 214 -11.70 1.27 5.77
N GLN A 215 -11.95 0.00 6.09
CA GLN A 215 -13.08 -0.41 6.93
C GLN A 215 -12.90 -0.04 8.40
N PHE A 216 -11.70 0.39 8.81
CA PHE A 216 -11.40 0.84 10.17
C PHE A 216 -11.52 2.38 10.33
N MET A 217 -11.72 3.12 9.24
CA MET A 217 -11.90 4.58 9.29
C MET A 217 -13.12 4.99 10.12
N THR A 218 -14.18 4.16 10.15
CA THR A 218 -15.38 4.40 10.96
C THR A 218 -15.15 4.22 12.47
N GLY A 219 -14.09 3.50 12.86
CA GLY A 219 -13.69 3.29 14.26
C GLY A 219 -12.89 4.46 14.87
N GLY A 220 -12.71 5.55 14.12
CA GLY A 220 -11.91 6.70 14.55
C GLY A 220 -10.42 6.42 14.62
N VAL A 221 -9.67 7.33 15.25
CA VAL A 221 -8.19 7.29 15.30
C VAL A 221 -7.69 5.97 15.91
N LEU A 222 -8.31 5.50 16.98
CA LEU A 222 -7.87 4.29 17.70
C LEU A 222 -7.95 3.05 16.81
N GLY A 223 -9.11 2.85 16.16
CA GLY A 223 -9.34 1.72 15.27
C GLY A 223 -8.41 1.76 14.07
N LEU A 224 -8.25 2.94 13.47
CA LEU A 224 -7.42 3.12 12.29
C LEU A 224 -5.92 2.95 12.60
N ALA A 225 -5.40 3.55 13.67
CA ALA A 225 -4.01 3.40 14.09
C ALA A 225 -3.66 1.94 14.41
N THR A 226 -4.59 1.20 15.03
CA THR A 226 -4.42 -0.24 15.30
C THR A 226 -4.29 -1.02 14.00
N ALA A 227 -5.19 -0.78 13.04
CA ALA A 227 -5.22 -1.48 11.77
C ALA A 227 -3.96 -1.21 10.92
N ILE A 228 -3.61 0.07 10.75
CA ILE A 228 -2.40 0.50 10.05
C ILE A 228 -1.18 -0.12 10.71
N THR A 229 -1.06 -0.07 12.04
CA THR A 229 0.09 -0.65 12.75
C THR A 229 0.23 -2.13 12.57
N LEU A 230 -0.87 -2.88 12.68
CA LEU A 230 -0.81 -4.30 12.47
C LEU A 230 -0.36 -4.64 11.04
N TRP A 231 -0.92 -3.95 10.05
CA TRP A 231 -0.56 -4.18 8.65
C TRP A 231 0.90 -3.82 8.35
N ASN A 232 1.33 -2.62 8.74
CA ASN A 232 2.70 -2.14 8.51
C ASN A 232 3.73 -2.99 9.28
N PHE A 233 3.38 -3.48 10.47
CA PHE A 233 4.25 -4.36 11.23
C PHE A 233 4.31 -5.76 10.60
N VAL A 234 3.17 -6.41 10.36
CA VAL A 234 3.15 -7.80 9.86
C VAL A 234 3.61 -7.86 8.40
N SER A 235 2.92 -7.15 7.51
CA SER A 235 3.18 -7.18 6.07
C SER A 235 4.45 -6.40 5.74
N GLY A 236 4.58 -5.17 6.27
CA GLY A 236 5.64 -4.26 5.89
C GLY A 236 7.00 -4.52 6.55
N THR A 237 7.02 -4.88 7.84
CA THR A 237 8.26 -5.05 8.61
C THR A 237 8.63 -6.52 8.75
N PHE A 238 7.72 -7.34 9.23
CA PHE A 238 8.01 -8.71 9.65
C PHE A 238 8.18 -9.63 8.44
N LEU A 239 7.15 -9.74 7.60
CA LEU A 239 7.11 -10.69 6.49
C LEU A 239 8.04 -10.29 5.33
N THR A 240 8.14 -9.01 5.01
CA THR A 240 8.84 -8.54 3.81
C THR A 240 10.23 -7.99 4.07
N THR A 241 10.62 -7.77 5.34
CA THR A 241 11.96 -7.26 5.67
C THR A 241 12.68 -8.11 6.71
N PHE A 242 12.06 -8.38 7.86
CA PHE A 242 12.69 -9.14 8.94
C PHE A 242 12.94 -10.60 8.57
N LEU A 243 11.92 -11.32 8.09
CA LEU A 243 12.10 -12.73 7.71
C LEU A 243 13.08 -12.90 6.55
N PRO A 244 12.98 -12.15 5.42
CA PRO A 244 13.99 -12.20 4.38
C PRO A 244 15.38 -11.83 4.90
N GLY A 245 15.48 -10.81 5.77
CA GLY A 245 16.74 -10.40 6.38
C GLY A 245 17.35 -11.47 7.28
N LEU A 246 16.53 -12.23 8.02
CA LEU A 246 16.98 -13.34 8.86
C LEU A 246 17.57 -14.48 8.04
N PHE A 247 16.93 -14.86 6.94
CA PHE A 247 17.32 -16.03 6.14
C PHE A 247 18.34 -15.71 5.06
N LEU A 248 18.25 -14.52 4.46
CA LEU A 248 19.05 -14.13 3.30
C LEU A 248 20.12 -13.11 3.65
N GLY A 249 20.02 -12.38 4.77
CA GLY A 249 21.03 -11.40 5.17
C GLY A 249 21.17 -10.27 4.15
N PHE A 250 22.38 -10.09 3.59
CA PHE A 250 22.67 -9.05 2.60
C PHE A 250 21.81 -9.14 1.32
N PRO A 251 21.60 -10.30 0.67
CA PRO A 251 20.67 -10.43 -0.45
C PRO A 251 19.25 -9.88 -0.20
N ALA A 252 18.76 -9.85 1.04
CA ALA A 252 17.47 -9.23 1.38
C ALA A 252 17.42 -7.72 1.04
N VAL A 253 18.57 -7.05 1.02
CA VAL A 253 18.68 -5.62 0.65
C VAL A 253 18.27 -5.40 -0.80
N ILE A 254 18.55 -6.34 -1.71
CA ILE A 254 18.17 -6.23 -3.13
C ILE A 254 16.65 -6.22 -3.28
N PHE A 255 15.95 -7.09 -2.56
CA PHE A 255 14.47 -7.08 -2.55
C PHE A 255 13.92 -5.76 -1.99
N ASN A 256 14.54 -5.22 -0.92
CA ASN A 256 14.12 -3.95 -0.34
C ASN A 256 14.46 -2.75 -1.25
N LEU A 257 15.55 -2.80 -2.03
CA LEU A 257 15.88 -1.81 -3.06
C LEU A 257 14.76 -1.68 -4.09
N PHE A 258 14.33 -2.81 -4.67
CA PHE A 258 13.23 -2.81 -5.62
C PHE A 258 11.92 -2.33 -4.98
N ARG A 259 11.62 -2.83 -3.78
CA ARG A 259 10.42 -2.43 -3.03
C ARG A 259 10.38 -0.93 -2.76
N PHE A 260 11.47 -0.33 -2.26
CA PHE A 260 11.50 1.10 -1.96
C PHE A 260 11.51 1.97 -3.22
N THR A 261 12.07 1.48 -4.33
CA THR A 261 11.92 2.14 -5.63
C THR A 261 10.45 2.20 -6.06
N ILE A 262 9.74 1.06 -5.97
CA ILE A 262 8.31 0.97 -6.28
C ILE A 262 7.47 1.88 -5.36
N LEU A 263 7.75 1.88 -4.06
CA LEU A 263 7.08 2.76 -3.10
C LEU A 263 7.37 4.24 -3.40
N GLY A 264 8.61 4.58 -3.77
CA GLY A 264 8.99 5.94 -4.17
C GLY A 264 8.22 6.43 -5.39
N ILE A 265 7.98 5.55 -6.38
CA ILE A 265 7.15 5.89 -7.54
C ILE A 265 5.70 6.13 -7.11
N GLY A 266 5.12 5.20 -6.35
CA GLY A 266 3.70 5.23 -5.95
C GLY A 266 3.34 6.37 -4.99
N LEU A 267 4.29 6.78 -4.14
CA LEU A 267 4.13 7.86 -3.15
C LEU A 267 4.72 9.19 -3.64
N SER A 268 5.02 9.32 -4.93
CA SER A 268 5.67 10.52 -5.46
C SER A 268 4.77 11.76 -5.43
N PRO A 269 5.30 12.95 -5.07
CA PRO A 269 4.61 14.22 -5.23
C PRO A 269 4.32 14.59 -6.69
N ALA A 270 4.86 13.85 -7.67
CA ALA A 270 4.45 13.96 -9.07
C ALA A 270 2.99 13.54 -9.31
N LEU A 271 2.43 12.69 -8.43
CA LEU A 271 1.09 12.14 -8.54
C LEU A 271 0.15 12.61 -7.44
N ILE A 272 0.71 12.89 -6.25
CA ILE A 272 -0.06 13.28 -5.06
C ILE A 272 -0.05 14.80 -4.94
N PRO A 273 -1.22 15.47 -4.80
CA PRO A 273 -1.27 16.91 -4.60
C PRO A 273 -0.43 17.33 -3.39
N THR A 274 0.28 18.46 -3.49
CA THR A 274 1.18 18.95 -2.44
C THR A 274 0.49 19.11 -1.08
N SER A 275 -0.80 19.46 -1.07
CA SER A 275 -1.63 19.57 0.14
C SER A 275 -1.82 18.24 0.88
N HIS A 276 -1.73 17.10 0.19
CA HIS A 276 -1.75 15.77 0.79
C HIS A 276 -0.34 15.26 1.06
N PHE A 277 0.60 15.53 0.15
CA PHE A 277 1.96 15.02 0.26
C PHE A 277 2.73 15.60 1.46
N ILE A 278 2.66 16.92 1.70
CA ILE A 278 3.42 17.56 2.78
C ILE A 278 3.04 17.01 4.16
N PRO A 279 1.74 16.95 4.53
CA PRO A 279 1.32 16.30 5.78
C PRO A 279 1.74 14.83 5.87
N HIS A 280 1.91 14.13 4.74
CA HIS A 280 2.27 12.72 4.74
C HIS A 280 3.78 12.43 4.93
N ILE A 281 4.65 13.43 4.77
CA ILE A 281 6.12 13.26 4.89
C ILE A 281 6.53 12.60 6.23
N PRO A 282 6.00 13.00 7.40
CA PRO A 282 6.34 12.35 8.67
C PRO A 282 6.04 10.85 8.68
N VAL A 283 4.91 10.42 8.11
CA VAL A 283 4.55 8.99 7.98
C VAL A 283 5.58 8.28 7.12
N ILE A 284 5.85 8.83 5.92
CA ILE A 284 6.83 8.27 4.98
C ILE A 284 8.18 8.06 5.68
N VAL A 285 8.68 9.08 6.40
CA VAL A 285 9.98 9.02 7.07
C VAL A 285 9.98 7.99 8.19
N LEU A 286 8.96 7.98 9.05
CA LEU A 286 8.90 7.06 10.20
C LEU A 286 8.73 5.60 9.75
N GLU A 287 7.85 5.34 8.78
CA GLU A 287 7.65 4.00 8.23
C GLU A 287 8.86 3.49 7.45
N LEU A 288 9.41 4.30 6.55
CA LEU A 288 10.63 3.91 5.84
C LEU A 288 11.76 3.67 6.83
N GLN A 289 11.90 4.49 7.86
CA GLN A 289 12.93 4.27 8.87
C GLN A 289 12.76 2.93 9.60
N ALA A 290 11.51 2.53 9.89
CA ALA A 290 11.23 1.23 10.49
C ALA A 290 11.73 0.08 9.59
N TYR A 291 11.34 0.08 8.32
CA TYR A 291 11.73 -0.97 7.37
C TYR A 291 13.24 -0.95 7.08
N ILE A 292 13.81 0.21 6.79
CA ILE A 292 15.22 0.38 6.47
C ILE A 292 16.11 0.02 7.68
N PHE A 293 15.67 0.30 8.91
CA PHE A 293 16.41 -0.10 10.10
C PHE A 293 16.56 -1.62 10.16
N VAL A 294 15.47 -2.38 9.93
CA VAL A 294 15.51 -3.85 9.94
C VAL A 294 16.40 -4.40 8.82
N ALA A 295 16.29 -3.86 7.61
CA ALA A 295 17.13 -4.27 6.48
C ALA A 295 18.63 -3.99 6.76
N SER A 296 18.95 -2.79 7.25
CA SER A 296 20.31 -2.42 7.64
C SER A 296 20.83 -3.28 8.80
N PHE A 297 19.99 -3.60 9.77
CA PHE A 297 20.36 -4.47 10.89
C PHE A 297 20.59 -5.92 10.44
N ALA A 298 19.94 -6.39 9.37
CA ALA A 298 20.20 -7.70 8.77
C ALA A 298 21.60 -7.76 8.15
N VAL A 299 22.04 -6.68 7.49
CA VAL A 299 23.42 -6.57 6.98
C VAL A 299 24.41 -6.57 8.12
N VAL A 300 24.18 -5.76 9.16
CA VAL A 300 25.02 -5.76 10.37
C VAL A 300 25.10 -7.15 10.98
N THR A 301 23.97 -7.85 11.08
CA THR A 301 23.91 -9.22 11.60
C THR A 301 24.70 -10.18 10.73
N THR A 302 24.59 -10.08 9.40
CA THR A 302 25.37 -10.89 8.46
C THR A 302 26.86 -10.71 8.68
N VAL A 303 27.33 -9.46 8.76
CA VAL A 303 28.75 -9.16 9.02
C VAL A 303 29.18 -9.67 10.40
N ARG A 304 28.32 -9.57 11.40
CA ARG A 304 28.57 -10.11 12.74
C ARG A 304 28.63 -11.63 12.76
N ILE A 305 27.85 -12.35 11.97
CA ILE A 305 27.94 -13.82 11.86
C ILE A 305 29.36 -14.21 11.46
N PHE A 306 29.95 -13.51 10.48
CA PHE A 306 31.31 -13.78 10.02
C PHE A 306 32.41 -13.41 11.03
N ARG A 307 32.16 -12.46 11.94
CA ARG A 307 33.19 -11.94 12.87
C ARG A 307 33.06 -12.45 14.31
N GLU A 308 31.85 -12.59 14.80
CA GLU A 308 31.52 -12.91 16.20
C GLU A 308 30.88 -14.30 16.36
N GLY A 309 30.48 -14.93 15.24
CA GLY A 309 29.78 -16.21 15.21
C GLY A 309 28.25 -16.08 15.23
N PHE A 310 27.58 -17.11 14.69
CA PHE A 310 26.14 -17.13 14.43
C PHE A 310 25.28 -16.80 15.66
N GLY A 311 25.49 -17.52 16.78
CA GLY A 311 24.63 -17.38 17.96
C GLY A 311 24.66 -15.98 18.59
N LYS A 312 25.83 -15.33 18.63
CA LYS A 312 25.96 -13.97 19.17
C LYS A 312 25.29 -12.94 18.28
N ALA A 313 25.48 -13.06 16.96
CA ALA A 313 24.91 -12.13 15.99
C ALA A 313 23.38 -12.21 15.95
N VAL A 314 22.83 -13.43 15.81
CA VAL A 314 21.38 -13.66 15.63
C VAL A 314 20.59 -13.34 16.89
N LYS A 315 21.17 -13.52 18.08
CA LYS A 315 20.51 -13.19 19.36
C LYS A 315 20.01 -11.74 19.43
N ASP A 316 20.75 -10.81 18.84
CA ASP A 316 20.37 -9.39 18.87
C ASP A 316 19.44 -9.01 17.70
N TYR A 317 19.31 -9.84 16.67
CA TYR A 317 18.51 -9.54 15.48
C TYR A 317 17.04 -9.19 15.77
N PRO A 318 16.32 -9.90 16.67
CA PRO A 318 14.94 -9.54 17.04
C PRO A 318 14.79 -8.13 17.62
N LEU A 319 15.86 -7.50 18.14
CA LEU A 319 15.78 -6.14 18.64
C LEU A 319 15.55 -5.11 17.53
N ALA A 320 15.83 -5.46 16.28
CA ALA A 320 15.45 -4.63 15.14
C ALA A 320 13.93 -4.47 15.02
N LEU A 321 13.15 -5.50 15.36
CA LEU A 321 11.68 -5.41 15.39
C LEU A 321 11.20 -4.46 16.47
N LEU A 322 11.88 -4.41 17.63
CA LEU A 322 11.54 -3.45 18.68
C LEU A 322 11.72 -2.02 18.19
N VAL A 323 12.86 -1.71 17.57
CA VAL A 323 13.13 -0.36 17.03
C VAL A 323 12.12 -0.01 15.93
N ALA A 324 11.89 -0.93 14.99
CA ALA A 324 10.92 -0.73 13.92
C ALA A 324 9.50 -0.52 14.45
N PHE A 325 9.07 -1.31 15.43
CA PHE A 325 7.75 -1.18 16.03
C PHE A 325 7.56 0.18 16.70
N VAL A 326 8.59 0.73 17.36
CA VAL A 326 8.53 2.07 17.94
C VAL A 326 8.33 3.14 16.85
N PHE A 327 9.08 3.07 15.74
CA PHE A 327 8.90 4.00 14.62
C PHE A 327 7.51 3.89 14.01
N LEU A 328 7.02 2.66 13.80
CA LEU A 328 5.68 2.41 13.30
C LEU A 328 4.61 2.95 14.24
N LEU A 329 4.72 2.73 15.56
CA LEU A 329 3.75 3.30 16.51
C LEU A 329 3.64 4.81 16.34
N LEU A 330 4.77 5.53 16.30
CA LEU A 330 4.75 6.98 16.13
C LEU A 330 4.16 7.39 14.78
N GLY A 331 4.56 6.70 13.69
CA GLY A 331 4.10 6.99 12.34
C GLY A 331 2.60 6.74 12.16
N ASN A 332 2.11 5.59 12.61
CA ASN A 332 0.74 5.16 12.35
C ASN A 332 -0.30 5.87 13.23
N TRP A 333 0.08 6.31 14.43
CA TRP A 333 -0.77 7.20 15.22
C TRP A 333 -0.92 8.56 14.52
N TYR A 334 0.18 9.08 13.96
CA TYR A 334 0.14 10.30 13.18
C TYR A 334 -0.67 10.11 11.88
N GLU A 335 -0.45 9.02 11.14
CA GLU A 335 -1.16 8.71 9.89
C GLU A 335 -2.68 8.58 10.14
N ALA A 336 -3.09 7.93 11.22
CA ALA A 336 -4.50 7.84 11.57
C ALA A 336 -5.14 9.22 11.81
N ILE A 337 -4.41 10.15 12.42
CA ILE A 337 -4.86 11.54 12.59
C ILE A 337 -4.87 12.27 11.24
N GLU A 338 -3.82 12.09 10.44
CA GLU A 338 -3.65 12.69 9.13
C GLU A 338 -4.83 12.35 8.21
N LEU A 339 -5.12 11.06 8.04
CA LEU A 339 -6.19 10.54 7.19
C LEU A 339 -7.59 10.94 7.66
N LEU A 340 -7.77 11.17 8.96
CA LEU A 340 -9.08 11.54 9.52
C LEU A 340 -9.32 13.05 9.53
N TYR A 341 -8.27 13.87 9.71
CA TYR A 341 -8.44 15.29 10.03
C TYR A 341 -7.57 16.26 9.22
N LEU A 342 -6.38 15.87 8.75
CA LEU A 342 -5.44 16.80 8.10
C LEU A 342 -5.55 16.78 6.57
N VAL A 343 -5.97 15.64 6.02
CA VAL A 343 -6.15 15.46 4.58
C VAL A 343 -7.60 15.83 4.19
N PRO A 344 -7.80 16.80 3.28
CA PRO A 344 -9.13 17.14 2.79
C PRO A 344 -9.83 15.92 2.17
N ARG A 345 -11.05 15.63 2.62
CA ARG A 345 -11.92 14.65 1.95
C ARG A 345 -12.59 15.38 0.79
N GLY A 346 -12.06 15.18 -0.41
CA GLY A 346 -12.68 15.63 -1.66
C GLY A 346 -13.98 14.90 -1.93
#